data_AF-A0A0R3QR98-F1
#
_entry.id   AF-A0A0R3QR98-F1
#
_cell.length_a   1.000
_cell.length_b   1.000
_cell.length_c   1.000
_cell.angle_alpha   90.00
_cell.angle_beta   90.00
_cell.angle_gamma   90.00
#
_symmetry.space_group_name_H-M   'P 1'
#
loop_
_entity.id
_entity.type
_entity.pdbx_description
1 polymer ?
#
loop_
_entity_poly.entity_id
_entity_poly.type
_entity_poly.pdbx_seq_one_letter_code
_entity_poly.pdbx_strand_id
1 'polypeptide(L)'
;MVKKYNGELAQVVFAGKLLEESVFFQPSRHYGINKMTGKEEFMKNLCPAWADRVLYNEKLSDLFRHDSFCASGLYYGLVAEKKFVGQHKPVALHATICLK
;
A
#
# COMPACT_ATOMS: atom_id res chain seq x y z
N MET A 1 7.68 18.23 -6.07
CA MET A 1 7.90 17.67 -4.72
C MET A 1 6.61 17.00 -4.27
N VAL A 2 6.50 15.66 -4.37
CA VAL A 2 5.31 14.94 -3.89
C VAL A 2 5.30 15.07 -2.37
N LYS A 3 4.29 15.73 -1.79
CA LYS A 3 4.13 15.79 -0.34
C LYS A 3 4.04 14.35 0.17
N LYS A 4 5.01 13.93 0.99
CA LYS A 4 5.00 12.64 1.67
C LYS A 4 3.88 12.71 2.72
N TYR A 5 2.66 12.30 2.36
CA TYR A 5 1.52 12.25 3.28
C TYR A 5 1.62 11.06 4.26
N ASN A 6 2.66 10.22 4.13
CA ASN A 6 2.93 9.10 5.00
C ASN A 6 3.67 9.54 6.28
N GLY A 7 2.91 9.99 7.28
CA GLY A 7 3.42 10.40 8.60
C GLY A 7 3.22 9.35 9.70
N GLU A 8 2.58 8.22 9.41
CA GLU A 8 2.20 7.23 10.42
C GLU A 8 3.44 6.58 11.07
N LEU A 9 4.50 6.38 10.30
CA LEU A 9 5.79 5.86 10.80
C LEU A 9 6.64 6.91 11.53
N ALA A 10 6.26 8.19 11.49
CA ALA A 10 6.99 9.25 12.20
C ALA A 10 6.72 9.23 13.71
N GLN A 11 5.73 8.47 14.18
CA GLN A 11 5.50 8.31 15.61
C GLN A 11 6.69 7.61 16.28
N VAL A 12 7.14 8.12 17.42
CA VAL A 12 8.32 7.62 18.17
C VAL A 12 8.24 6.12 18.47
N VAL A 13 7.02 5.59 18.65
CA VAL A 13 6.80 4.16 18.92
C VAL A 13 7.24 3.28 17.75
N PHE A 14 7.11 3.77 16.51
CA PHE A 14 7.41 3.04 15.26
C PHE A 14 8.70 3.50 14.59
N ALA A 15 9.17 4.71 14.89
CA ALA A 15 10.36 5.30 14.31
C ALA A 15 11.60 4.40 14.52
N GLY A 16 12.22 3.98 13.42
CA GLY A 16 13.40 3.10 13.43
C GLY A 16 13.10 1.64 13.80
N LYS A 17 11.84 1.25 13.97
CA LYS A 17 11.45 -0.14 14.29
C LYS A 17 10.67 -0.81 13.18
N LEU A 18 9.84 -0.05 12.49
CA LEU A 18 9.06 -0.50 11.36
C LEU A 18 9.46 0.27 10.10
N LEU A 19 9.56 -0.47 9.01
CA LEU A 19 9.82 -0.02 7.67
C LEU A 19 8.60 -0.33 6.79
N GLU A 20 8.53 0.38 5.68
CA GLU A 20 7.49 0.22 4.69
C GLU A 20 8.03 0.59 3.32
N GLU A 21 7.61 -0.16 2.30
CA GLU A 21 7.92 0.17 0.93
C GLU A 21 7.23 1.46 0.49
N SER A 22 7.77 2.09 -0.54
CA SER A 22 7.17 3.33 -1.04
C SER A 22 5.76 3.09 -1.59
N VAL A 23 4.78 3.79 -1.03
CA VAL A 23 3.37 3.73 -1.45
C VAL A 23 3.20 4.51 -2.76
N PHE A 24 3.03 3.79 -3.88
CA PHE A 24 2.75 4.36 -5.20
C PHE A 24 1.32 4.11 -5.70
N PHE A 25 0.46 3.50 -4.87
CA PHE A 25 -0.93 3.22 -5.18
C PHE A 25 -1.87 4.27 -4.59
N GLN A 26 -3.08 4.39 -5.16
CA GLN A 26 -4.14 5.26 -4.67
C GLN A 26 -4.65 4.84 -3.27
N PRO A 27 -5.36 5.69 -2.52
CA PRO A 27 -5.91 5.31 -1.21
C PRO A 27 -6.73 4.01 -1.25
N SER A 28 -6.56 3.14 -0.26
CA SER A 28 -7.23 1.82 -0.23
C SER A 28 -8.71 1.91 0.13
N ARG A 29 -9.16 3.03 0.71
CA ARG A 29 -10.55 3.28 1.13
C ARG A 29 -10.87 4.79 1.10
N HIS A 30 -12.13 5.20 1.07
CA HIS A 30 -13.36 4.41 1.07
C HIS A 30 -13.98 4.36 -0.33
N TYR A 31 -14.08 3.17 -0.90
CA TYR A 31 -14.74 2.94 -2.18
C TYR A 31 -16.24 2.67 -2.00
N GLY A 32 -17.03 3.06 -2.99
CA GLY A 32 -18.44 2.70 -3.08
C GLY A 32 -18.89 2.62 -4.53
N ILE A 33 -20.04 1.99 -4.77
CA ILE A 33 -20.69 2.02 -6.08
C ILE A 33 -21.61 3.23 -6.15
N ASN A 34 -21.38 4.10 -7.11
CA ASN A 34 -22.30 5.19 -7.41
C ASN A 34 -23.59 4.61 -8.01
N LYS A 35 -24.73 4.87 -7.34
CA LYS A 35 -26.04 4.31 -7.71
C LYS A 35 -26.53 4.77 -9.09
N MET A 36 -26.08 5.91 -9.59
CA MET A 36 -26.50 6.44 -10.89
C MET A 36 -25.62 5.94 -12.04
N THR A 37 -24.30 5.85 -11.83
CA THR A 37 -23.35 5.49 -12.89
C THR A 37 -23.00 3.99 -12.89
N GLY A 38 -23.28 3.29 -11.78
CA GLY A 38 -22.84 1.91 -11.55
C GLY A 38 -21.32 1.77 -11.40
N LYS A 39 -20.58 2.88 -11.34
CA LYS A 39 -19.12 2.87 -11.28
C LYS A 39 -18.62 2.90 -9.83
N GLU A 40 -17.46 2.30 -9.63
CA GLU A 40 -16.71 2.43 -8.39
C GLU A 40 -16.11 3.83 -8.30
N GLU A 41 -16.35 4.51 -7.17
CA GLU A 41 -15.91 5.86 -6.90
C GLU A 41 -15.54 5.98 -5.41
N PHE A 42 -14.70 6.97 -5.05
CA PHE A 42 -14.51 7.30 -3.64
C PHE A 42 -15.79 7.86 -3.03
N MET A 43 -16.11 7.44 -1.81
CA MET A 43 -17.28 7.93 -1.08
C MET A 43 -17.11 9.41 -0.73
N LYS A 44 -18.04 10.25 -1.17
CA LYS A 44 -17.93 11.72 -1.04
C LYS A 44 -17.98 12.23 0.40
N ASN A 45 -18.50 11.44 1.33
CA ASN A 45 -18.64 11.79 2.75
C ASN A 45 -17.48 11.30 3.62
N LEU A 46 -16.47 10.63 3.05
CA LEU A 46 -15.35 10.06 3.77
C LEU A 46 -14.05 10.49 3.09
N CYS A 47 -13.02 10.81 3.89
CA CYS A 47 -11.72 11.18 3.35
C CYS A 47 -11.01 9.94 2.80
N PRO A 48 -10.51 9.95 1.55
CA PRO A 48 -9.66 8.88 1.06
C PRO A 48 -8.43 8.68 1.96
N ALA A 49 -8.12 7.44 2.31
CA ALA A 49 -7.03 7.09 3.21
C ALA A 49 -6.27 5.83 2.78
N TRP A 50 -4.96 5.81 3.05
CA TRP A 50 -4.12 4.61 3.00
C TRP A 50 -4.14 3.92 4.36
N ALA A 51 -5.28 3.35 4.74
CA ALA A 51 -5.44 2.72 6.04
C ALA A 51 -4.93 1.26 6.07
N ASP A 52 -4.88 0.62 4.91
CA ASP A 52 -4.44 -0.77 4.78
C ASP A 52 -2.98 -0.76 4.34
N ARG A 53 -2.08 -1.29 5.18
CA ARG A 53 -0.62 -1.12 5.05
C ARG A 53 0.09 -2.41 5.41
N VAL A 54 1.24 -2.67 4.78
CA VAL A 54 2.11 -3.79 5.14
C VAL A 54 3.43 -3.24 5.64
N LEU A 55 3.72 -3.50 6.91
CA LEU A 55 4.92 -3.05 7.60
C LEU A 55 5.83 -4.24 7.88
N TYR A 56 7.13 -3.99 7.92
CA TYR A 56 8.15 -4.98 8.22
C TYR A 56 9.26 -4.38 9.06
N ASN A 57 10.18 -5.20 9.56
CA ASN A 57 11.35 -4.73 10.31
C ASN A 57 12.61 -4.75 9.44
N GLU A 58 13.70 -4.18 9.94
CA GLU A 58 15.01 -4.16 9.27
C GLU A 58 15.48 -5.56 8.86
N LYS A 59 15.28 -6.57 9.73
CA LYS A 59 15.68 -7.95 9.44
C LYS A 59 15.02 -8.53 8.20
N LEU A 60 13.75 -8.22 7.94
CA LEU A 60 13.07 -8.67 6.73
C LEU A 60 13.48 -7.82 5.51
N SER A 61 13.69 -6.52 5.72
CA SER A 61 14.16 -5.59 4.69
C SER A 61 15.48 -6.05 4.07
N ASP A 62 16.41 -6.52 4.89
CA ASP A 62 17.72 -7.04 4.47
C ASP A 62 17.62 -8.29 3.59
N LEU A 63 16.48 -9.01 3.65
CA LEU A 63 16.26 -10.23 2.86
C LEU A 63 15.63 -9.93 1.48
N PHE A 64 15.05 -8.75 1.27
CA PHE A 64 14.40 -8.41 -0.01
C PHE A 64 15.40 -8.33 -1.16
N ARG A 65 15.11 -9.05 -2.25
CA ARG A 65 15.87 -8.93 -3.50
C ARG A 65 15.43 -7.70 -4.28
N HIS A 66 16.35 -6.75 -4.40
CA HIS A 66 16.22 -5.56 -5.23
C HIS A 66 17.00 -5.76 -6.54
N ASP A 67 16.69 -6.81 -7.31
CA ASP A 67 17.42 -7.09 -8.56
C ASP A 67 17.17 -5.97 -9.57
N SER A 68 18.25 -5.26 -9.93
CA SER A 68 18.22 -3.93 -10.53
C SER A 68 18.05 -3.93 -12.06
N PHE A 69 17.80 -5.08 -12.70
CA PHE A 69 17.97 -5.18 -14.15
C PHE A 69 16.80 -5.62 -15.02
N CYS A 70 15.70 -6.24 -14.54
CA CYS A 70 14.57 -6.47 -15.48
C CYS A 70 13.18 -6.86 -14.94
N ALA A 71 12.97 -7.17 -13.67
CA ALA A 71 11.63 -7.36 -13.12
C ALA A 71 11.70 -7.24 -11.60
N SER A 72 11.04 -6.23 -11.03
CA SER A 72 10.99 -6.03 -9.59
C SER A 72 10.31 -7.23 -8.95
N GLY A 73 11.07 -8.10 -8.28
CA GLY A 73 10.54 -9.15 -7.42
C GLY A 73 9.80 -8.61 -6.19
N LEU A 74 9.52 -7.31 -6.16
CA LEU A 74 8.87 -6.54 -5.13
C LEU A 74 7.69 -5.80 -5.75
N TYR A 75 6.48 -6.13 -5.29
CA TYR A 75 5.24 -5.42 -5.60
C TYR A 75 4.60 -5.01 -4.28
N TYR A 76 4.31 -3.72 -4.13
CA TYR A 76 3.53 -3.19 -3.02
C TYR A 76 2.39 -2.35 -3.58
N GLY A 77 1.15 -2.83 -3.46
CA GLY A 77 0.04 -2.24 -4.18
C GLY A 77 -1.33 -2.76 -3.80
N LEU A 78 -2.33 -2.27 -4.53
CA LEU A 78 -3.72 -2.67 -4.37
C LEU A 78 -4.02 -3.93 -5.20
N VAL A 79 -4.68 -4.88 -4.57
CA VAL A 79 -5.31 -5.98 -5.28
C VAL A 79 -6.68 -5.53 -5.79
N ALA A 80 -7.07 -6.04 -6.96
CA ALA A 80 -8.36 -5.75 -7.58
C ALA A 80 -8.59 -4.23 -7.87
N GLU A 81 -7.56 -3.53 -8.33
CA GLU A 81 -7.65 -2.09 -8.68
C GLU A 81 -8.85 -1.75 -9.59
N LYS A 82 -9.15 -2.63 -10.55
CA LYS A 82 -10.21 -2.42 -11.55
C LYS A 82 -11.55 -3.07 -11.18
N LYS A 83 -11.68 -3.69 -10.01
CA LYS A 83 -12.89 -4.39 -9.60
C LYS A 83 -13.31 -3.96 -8.20
N PHE A 84 -14.59 -3.63 -8.05
CA PHE A 84 -15.16 -3.42 -6.74
C PHE A 84 -15.25 -4.76 -5.99
N VAL A 85 -14.49 -4.85 -4.91
CA VAL A 85 -14.46 -6.00 -4.01
C VAL A 85 -14.96 -5.65 -2.60
N GLY A 86 -15.15 -4.37 -2.32
CA GLY A 86 -15.61 -3.85 -1.03
C GLY A 86 -15.24 -2.38 -0.88
N GLN A 87 -15.60 -1.79 0.26
CA GLN A 87 -15.23 -0.40 0.57
C GLN A 87 -13.72 -0.22 0.79
N HIS A 88 -13.02 -1.33 1.07
CA HIS A 88 -11.58 -1.41 1.21
C HIS A 88 -11.05 -2.28 0.09
N LYS A 89 -10.10 -1.75 -0.67
CA LYS A 89 -9.31 -2.57 -1.60
C LYS A 89 -8.19 -3.24 -0.82
N PRO A 90 -8.00 -4.57 -0.96
CA PRO A 90 -6.91 -5.26 -0.28
C PRO A 90 -5.55 -4.70 -0.73
N VAL A 91 -4.63 -4.55 0.22
CA VAL A 91 -3.24 -4.16 -0.05
C VAL A 91 -2.35 -5.39 0.12
N ALA A 92 -1.42 -5.60 -0.81
CA ALA A 92 -0.51 -6.73 -0.79
C ALA A 92 0.95 -6.27 -1.00
N LEU A 93 1.86 -6.89 -0.26
CA LEU A 93 3.30 -6.84 -0.48
C LEU A 93 3.75 -8.22 -0.96
N HIS A 94 4.17 -8.33 -2.21
CA HIS A 94 4.79 -9.53 -2.76
C HIS A 94 6.27 -9.25 -2.91
N ALA A 95 7.12 -10.03 -2.23
CA ALA A 95 8.56 -9.84 -2.26
C ALA A 95 9.27 -11.19 -2.41
N THR A 96 10.30 -11.24 -3.26
CA THR A 96 11.25 -12.35 -3.26
C THR A 96 12.29 -12.11 -2.17
N ILE A 97 12.45 -13.08 -1.27
CA ILE A 97 13.45 -13.03 -0.21
C ILE A 97 14.62 -14.00 -0.46
N CYS A 98 15.82 -13.62 -0.04
CA CYS A 98 16.98 -14.50 0.04
C CYS A 98 16.92 -15.30 1.35
N LEU A 99 16.62 -16.60 1.28
CA LEU A 99 16.86 -17.50 2.41
C LEU A 99 18.30 -18.01 2.28
N LYS A 100 19.15 -17.67 3.25
CA LYS A 100 20.50 -18.26 3.37
C LYS A 100 20.40 -19.71 3.80
#